data_AF-A0A8B7DQC7-F1
#
_entry.id   AF-A0A8B7DQC7-F1
#
_cell.length_a   1.000
_cell.length_b   1.000
_cell.length_c   1.000
_cell.angle_alpha   90.00
_cell.angle_beta   90.00
_cell.angle_gamma   90.00
#
_symmetry.space_group_name_H-M   'P 1'
#
loop_
_entity.id
_entity.type
_entity.pdbx_description
1 polymer ?
#
loop_
_entity_poly.entity_id
_entity_poly.type
_entity_poly.pdbx_seq_one_letter_code
_entity_poly.pdbx_strand_id
1 'polypeptide(L)'
;MFQKQEKAVLDIIGANIKIINDRFEKVEKNVDGNANCIKKLTKELEDIKKIDHAETILGLKKFTRMIKNHGGIQKKKSKHSSPKKKLGLKGVEIERAHRTGRKNDGRPRTIILNLQKYKDKIRILKELYRLKGTNTFVNEDFSRETVAIRKKLFAEVKERRLNGESVTIRYDKIVYIKTSFKSNFNE
;
A
#
# COMPACT_ATOMS: atom_id res chain seq x y z
N MET A 1 43.41 11.12 60.61
CA MET A 1 41.95 10.95 60.64
C MET A 1 41.33 11.20 59.26
N PHE A 2 41.64 12.34 58.62
CA PHE A 2 41.18 12.71 57.28
C PHE A 2 41.47 11.69 56.16
N GLN A 3 42.70 11.17 56.06
CA GLN A 3 43.03 10.17 55.01
C GLN A 3 42.21 8.87 55.09
N LYS A 4 41.79 8.45 56.29
CA LYS A 4 40.90 7.29 56.47
C LYS A 4 39.48 7.58 56.00
N GLN A 5 38.98 8.80 56.24
CA GLN A 5 37.66 9.23 55.78
C GLN A 5 37.64 9.37 54.26
N GLU A 6 38.70 9.91 53.65
CA GLU A 6 38.85 10.03 52.20
C GLU A 6 38.83 8.66 51.51
N LYS A 7 39.58 7.69 52.04
CA LYS A 7 39.57 6.31 51.53
C LYS A 7 38.17 5.67 51.61
N ALA A 8 37.46 5.86 52.72
CA ALA A 8 36.10 5.33 52.87
C ALA A 8 35.12 5.95 51.86
N VAL A 9 35.24 7.24 51.54
CA VAL A 9 34.42 7.90 50.51
C VAL A 9 34.72 7.33 49.13
N LEU A 10 36.00 7.13 48.79
CA LEU A 10 36.40 6.53 47.52
C LEU A 10 35.85 5.09 47.35
N ASP A 11 35.90 4.29 48.42
CA ASP A 11 35.36 2.92 48.41
C ASP A 11 33.84 2.91 48.17
N ILE A 12 33.09 3.83 48.79
CA ILE A 12 31.64 3.99 48.58
C ILE A 12 31.34 4.41 47.14
N ILE A 13 32.08 5.37 46.60
CA ILE A 13 31.91 5.82 45.22
C ILE A 13 32.20 4.68 44.24
N GLY A 14 33.29 3.93 44.45
CA GLY A 14 33.65 2.77 43.64
C GLY A 14 32.57 1.69 43.65
N ALA A 15 32.01 1.37 44.82
CA ALA A 15 30.90 0.43 44.95
C ALA A 15 29.65 0.91 44.19
N ASN A 16 29.30 2.19 44.31
CA ASN A 16 28.15 2.76 43.61
C ASN A 16 28.33 2.76 42.09
N ILE A 17 29.53 3.08 41.59
CA ILE A 17 29.84 3.02 40.16
C ILE A 17 29.66 1.60 39.63
N LYS A 18 30.13 0.59 40.37
CA LYS A 18 29.95 -0.82 40.00
C LYS A 18 28.47 -1.19 39.89
N ILE A 19 27.67 -0.82 40.89
CA ILE A 19 26.21 -1.08 40.89
C ILE A 19 25.52 -0.40 39.70
N ILE A 20 25.93 0.83 39.36
CA ILE A 20 25.38 1.57 38.22
C ILE A 20 25.71 0.86 36.90
N ASN A 21 26.95 0.41 36.72
CA ASN A 21 27.36 -0.31 35.51
C ASN A 21 26.60 -1.63 35.35
N ASP A 22 26.45 -2.41 36.43
CA ASP A 22 25.68 -3.66 36.39
C ASP A 22 24.20 -3.43 36.01
N ARG A 23 23.60 -2.34 36.53
CA ARG A 23 22.24 -1.93 36.15
C ARG A 23 22.17 -1.46 34.71
N PHE A 24 23.18 -0.75 34.24
CA PHE A 24 23.25 -0.23 32.87
C PHE A 24 23.30 -1.38 31.86
N GLU A 25 24.17 -2.39 32.07
CA GLU A 25 24.23 -3.59 31.23
C GLU A 25 22.89 -4.32 31.16
N LYS A 26 22.17 -4.41 32.28
CA LYS A 26 20.85 -5.05 32.32
C LYS A 26 19.82 -4.26 31.50
N VAL A 27 19.88 -2.93 31.54
CA VAL A 27 19.01 -2.06 30.74
C VAL A 27 19.32 -2.22 29.25
N GLU A 28 20.60 -2.24 28.86
CA GLU A 28 21.01 -2.45 27.46
C GLU A 28 20.46 -3.78 26.91
N LYS A 29 20.65 -4.88 27.64
CA LYS A 29 20.11 -6.20 27.25
C LYS A 29 18.59 -6.19 27.06
N ASN A 30 17.86 -5.49 27.95
CA ASN A 30 16.41 -5.37 27.84
C ASN A 30 16.00 -4.51 26.63
N VAL A 31 16.72 -3.41 26.37
CA VAL A 31 16.49 -2.54 25.21
C VAL A 31 16.71 -3.31 23.91
N ASP A 32 17.78 -4.10 23.82
CA ASP A 32 18.06 -4.95 22.67
C ASP A 32 16.99 -6.03 22.46
N GLY A 33 16.58 -6.69 23.54
CA GLY A 33 15.47 -7.64 23.54
C GLY A 33 14.18 -7.01 23.01
N ASN A 34 13.83 -5.82 23.52
CA ASN A 34 12.65 -5.07 23.08
C ASN A 34 12.76 -4.64 21.61
N ALA A 35 13.92 -4.16 21.18
CA ALA A 35 14.15 -3.78 19.78
C ALA A 35 13.92 -4.97 18.83
N ASN A 36 14.35 -6.17 19.23
CA ASN A 36 14.12 -7.38 18.46
C ASN A 36 12.64 -7.81 18.44
N CYS A 37 11.94 -7.72 19.56
CA CYS A 37 10.49 -7.97 19.62
C CYS A 37 9.71 -6.97 18.75
N ILE A 38 10.06 -5.68 18.80
CA ILE A 38 9.45 -4.65 17.96
C ILE A 38 9.67 -4.98 16.48
N LYS A 39 10.88 -5.36 16.07
CA LYS A 39 11.18 -5.78 14.68
C LYS A 39 10.31 -6.96 14.23
N LYS A 40 10.09 -7.96 15.10
CA LYS A 40 9.21 -9.11 14.79
C LYS A 40 7.77 -8.67 14.63
N LEU A 41 7.23 -7.90 15.58
CA LEU A 41 5.85 -7.38 15.53
C LEU A 41 5.61 -6.50 14.31
N THR A 42 6.58 -5.67 13.92
CA THR A 42 6.45 -4.86 12.70
C THR A 42 6.32 -5.74 11.46
N LYS A 43 7.09 -6.83 11.37
CA LYS A 43 7.02 -7.76 10.25
C LYS A 43 5.68 -8.52 10.22
N GLU A 44 5.21 -8.99 11.36
CA GLU A 44 3.91 -9.67 11.46
C GLU A 44 2.75 -8.73 11.06
N LEU A 45 2.78 -7.47 11.51
CA LEU A 45 1.80 -6.47 11.09
C LEU A 45 1.83 -6.19 9.58
N GLU A 46 3.01 -6.20 8.96
CA GLU A 46 3.13 -6.10 7.51
C GLU A 46 2.48 -7.28 6.81
N ASP A 47 2.73 -8.51 7.29
CA ASP A 47 2.17 -9.71 6.70
C ASP A 47 0.64 -9.78 6.87
N ILE A 48 0.09 -9.40 8.03
CA ILE A 48 -1.37 -9.27 8.24
C ILE A 48 -1.97 -8.23 7.30
N LYS A 49 -1.35 -7.06 7.15
CA LYS A 49 -1.84 -6.04 6.20
C LYS A 49 -1.84 -6.56 4.77
N LYS A 50 -0.84 -7.36 4.37
CA LYS A 50 -0.84 -7.98 3.03
C LYS A 50 -2.04 -8.90 2.84
N ILE A 51 -2.43 -9.66 3.87
CA ILE A 51 -3.62 -10.53 3.86
C ILE A 51 -4.91 -9.69 3.77
N ASP A 52 -5.08 -8.67 4.62
CA ASP A 52 -6.25 -7.78 4.60
C ASP A 52 -6.44 -7.09 3.23
N HIS A 53 -5.35 -6.61 2.62
CA HIS A 53 -5.36 -6.01 1.29
C HIS A 53 -5.55 -7.05 0.16
N ALA A 54 -5.17 -8.32 0.38
CA ALA A 54 -5.43 -9.39 -0.56
C ALA A 54 -6.92 -9.69 -0.65
N GLU A 55 -7.60 -9.79 0.50
CA GLU A 55 -9.03 -10.08 0.61
C GLU A 55 -9.92 -8.88 0.23
N THR A 56 -9.41 -7.66 0.37
CA THR A 56 -10.25 -6.47 0.32
C THR A 56 -9.64 -5.31 -0.47
N ILE A 57 -10.50 -4.57 -1.17
CA ILE A 57 -10.31 -3.21 -1.70
C ILE A 57 -9.86 -3.10 -3.17
N LEU A 58 -10.87 -2.83 -4.02
CA LEU A 58 -10.68 -2.10 -5.27
C LEU A 58 -10.85 -0.61 -5.00
N GLY A 59 -9.79 0.17 -5.18
CA GLY A 59 -9.83 1.62 -5.21
C GLY A 59 -10.41 2.11 -6.53
N LEU A 60 -11.66 2.56 -6.52
CA LEU A 60 -12.27 3.26 -7.65
C LEU A 60 -11.95 4.75 -7.59
N LYS A 61 -11.04 5.19 -8.46
CA LYS A 61 -10.81 6.61 -8.72
C LYS A 61 -11.64 7.02 -9.93
N LYS A 62 -12.70 7.80 -9.69
CA LYS A 62 -13.33 8.58 -10.75
C LYS A 62 -12.50 9.85 -10.91
N PHE A 63 -11.91 10.08 -12.08
CA PHE A 63 -11.39 11.39 -12.42
C PHE A 63 -12.60 12.16 -12.95
N THR A 64 -12.98 13.28 -12.35
CA THR A 64 -13.78 14.29 -13.08
C THR A 64 -12.87 15.49 -13.21
N ARG A 65 -11.97 15.45 -14.20
CA ARG A 65 -11.54 16.68 -14.84
C ARG A 65 -12.76 17.17 -15.63
N MET A 66 -13.63 17.92 -14.97
CA MET A 66 -14.40 18.92 -15.68
C MET A 66 -13.35 19.93 -16.16
N ILE A 67 -13.02 19.84 -17.45
CA ILE A 67 -12.69 21.03 -18.21
C ILE A 67 -13.84 22.00 -17.90
N LYS A 68 -13.54 23.07 -17.16
CA LYS A 68 -14.37 24.26 -17.17
C LYS A 68 -14.40 24.67 -18.64
N ASN A 69 -15.56 24.57 -19.29
CA ASN A 69 -15.94 25.48 -20.34
C ASN A 69 -17.44 25.70 -20.24
N HIS A 70 -17.74 26.95 -19.86
CA HIS A 70 -18.94 27.76 -20.03
C HIS A 70 -20.33 27.13 -19.85
N GLY A 71 -21.05 27.66 -18.87
CA GLY A 71 -22.52 27.71 -18.88
C GLY A 71 -23.21 26.76 -17.92
N GLY A 72 -23.95 27.33 -16.97
CA GLY A 72 -25.15 26.69 -16.45
C GLY A 72 -24.96 25.77 -15.25
N ILE A 73 -25.38 26.30 -14.11
CA ILE A 73 -25.75 25.60 -12.88
C ILE A 73 -26.60 24.36 -13.20
N GLN A 74 -26.22 23.18 -12.70
CA GLN A 74 -27.20 22.13 -12.37
C GLN A 74 -26.66 21.22 -11.25
N LYS A 75 -27.19 21.44 -10.04
CA LYS A 75 -27.08 20.54 -8.88
C LYS A 75 -27.75 19.19 -9.22
N LYS A 76 -27.03 18.27 -9.86
CA LYS A 76 -27.50 16.87 -9.97
C LYS A 76 -26.91 16.05 -8.82
N LYS A 77 -27.78 15.64 -7.88
CA LYS A 77 -27.52 14.52 -6.96
C LYS A 77 -27.20 13.29 -7.83
N SER A 78 -25.92 13.07 -8.13
CA SER A 78 -25.48 11.95 -8.94
C SER A 78 -25.62 10.67 -8.09
N LYS A 79 -26.75 9.96 -8.29
CA LYS A 79 -26.88 8.54 -7.96
C LYS A 79 -25.59 7.86 -8.41
N HIS A 80 -24.81 7.33 -7.45
CA HIS A 80 -23.55 6.67 -7.74
C HIS A 80 -23.83 5.45 -8.63
N SER A 81 -23.56 5.56 -9.93
CA SER A 81 -23.65 4.40 -10.83
C SER A 81 -22.65 3.35 -10.36
N SER A 82 -23.12 2.27 -9.74
CA SER A 82 -22.29 1.18 -9.25
C SER A 82 -21.40 0.65 -10.39
N PRO A 83 -20.12 0.34 -10.14
CA PRO A 83 -19.19 -0.19 -11.15
C PRO A 83 -19.73 -1.41 -11.90
N LYS A 84 -20.57 -2.21 -11.23
CA LYS A 84 -21.30 -3.36 -11.78
C LYS A 84 -21.95 -3.08 -13.13
N LYS A 85 -22.65 -1.94 -13.27
CA LYS A 85 -23.37 -1.57 -14.51
C LYS A 85 -22.42 -1.24 -15.66
N LYS A 86 -21.25 -0.65 -15.37
CA LYS A 86 -20.28 -0.27 -16.40
C LYS A 86 -19.40 -1.44 -16.85
N LEU A 87 -19.14 -2.39 -15.95
CA LEU A 87 -18.35 -3.58 -16.23
C LEU A 87 -19.19 -4.73 -16.82
N GLY A 88 -20.53 -4.63 -16.80
CA GLY A 88 -21.43 -5.69 -17.27
C GLY A 88 -21.42 -6.94 -16.38
N LEU A 89 -20.95 -6.83 -15.14
CA LEU A 89 -20.78 -7.97 -14.24
C LEU A 89 -22.06 -8.23 -13.45
N LYS A 90 -22.64 -9.43 -13.63
CA LYS A 90 -23.77 -9.94 -12.85
C LYS A 90 -23.26 -10.77 -11.65
N GLY A 91 -23.97 -10.66 -10.51
CA GLY A 91 -23.70 -11.48 -9.32
C GLY A 91 -22.38 -11.17 -8.60
N VAL A 92 -21.95 -9.91 -8.54
CA VAL A 92 -20.87 -9.48 -7.65
C VAL A 92 -21.48 -9.06 -6.32
N GLU A 93 -21.08 -9.67 -5.22
CA GLU A 93 -21.53 -9.32 -3.87
C GLU A 93 -20.57 -8.29 -3.26
N ILE A 94 -21.10 -7.11 -2.92
CA ILE A 94 -20.34 -6.04 -2.26
C ILE A 94 -20.71 -6.11 -0.78
N GLU A 95 -19.73 -6.34 0.06
CA GLU A 95 -19.90 -6.36 1.50
C GLU A 95 -19.99 -4.92 2.05
N ARG A 96 -19.05 -4.06 1.63
CA ARG A 96 -18.99 -2.67 2.09
C ARG A 96 -18.47 -1.74 0.99
N ALA A 97 -19.00 -0.52 0.95
CA ALA A 97 -18.51 0.53 0.07
C ALA A 97 -18.51 1.87 0.80
N HIS A 98 -17.37 2.57 0.81
CA HIS A 98 -17.29 3.91 1.40
C HIS A 98 -16.36 4.83 0.61
N ARG A 99 -16.51 6.15 0.81
CA ARG A 99 -15.64 7.15 0.17
C ARG A 99 -14.50 7.53 1.10
N THR A 100 -13.28 7.59 0.59
CA THR A 100 -12.07 7.94 1.35
C THR A 100 -11.43 9.24 0.86
N GLY A 101 -10.69 9.91 1.74
CA GLY A 101 -10.01 11.18 1.48
C GLY A 101 -10.82 12.44 1.81
N ARG A 102 -10.16 13.60 1.72
CA ARG A 102 -10.76 14.92 1.93
C ARG A 102 -11.70 15.29 0.78
N LYS A 103 -12.78 16.00 1.09
CA LYS A 103 -13.69 16.54 0.06
C LYS A 103 -12.98 17.73 -0.59
N ASN A 104 -12.77 17.65 -1.91
CA ASN A 104 -12.29 18.77 -2.72
C ASN A 104 -13.33 19.05 -3.81
N ASP A 105 -13.74 20.30 -3.99
CA ASP A 105 -14.85 20.67 -4.88
C ASP A 105 -14.59 20.43 -6.37
N GLY A 106 -13.35 20.11 -6.77
CA GLY A 106 -12.99 19.80 -8.15
C GLY A 106 -12.75 18.32 -8.47
N ARG A 107 -12.70 17.42 -7.47
CA ARG A 107 -12.37 16.00 -7.71
C ARG A 107 -13.23 15.06 -6.85
N PRO A 108 -13.82 14.00 -7.43
CA PRO A 108 -14.59 13.06 -6.65
C PRO A 108 -13.63 12.24 -5.79
N ARG A 109 -13.94 12.12 -4.49
CA ARG A 109 -13.30 11.19 -3.56
C ARG A 109 -13.30 9.75 -4.09
N THR A 110 -12.19 9.05 -3.87
CA THR A 110 -12.01 7.63 -4.17
C THR A 110 -13.05 6.80 -3.41
N ILE A 111 -13.56 5.75 -4.04
CA ILE A 111 -14.44 4.77 -3.39
C ILE A 111 -13.60 3.53 -3.11
N ILE A 112 -13.63 3.07 -1.85
CA ILE A 112 -13.07 1.80 -1.39
C ILE A 112 -14.20 0.76 -1.41
N LEU A 113 -13.95 -0.39 -2.05
CA LEU A 113 -14.90 -1.50 -2.13
C LEU A 113 -14.38 -2.77 -1.46
N ASN A 114 -15.10 -3.23 -0.45
CA ASN A 114 -14.91 -4.57 0.11
C ASN A 114 -15.80 -5.55 -0.63
N LEU A 115 -15.21 -6.64 -1.12
CA LEU A 115 -15.91 -7.70 -1.84
C LEU A 115 -15.97 -8.92 -0.93
N GLN A 116 -17.10 -9.60 -0.92
CA GLN A 116 -17.28 -10.78 -0.08
C GLN A 116 -16.44 -11.98 -0.57
N LYS A 117 -16.12 -12.02 -1.87
CA LYS A 117 -15.40 -13.12 -2.51
C LYS A 117 -14.19 -12.61 -3.29
N TYR A 118 -13.01 -13.17 -3.02
CA TYR A 118 -11.79 -12.85 -3.77
C TYR A 118 -11.92 -13.15 -5.28
N LYS A 119 -12.67 -14.20 -5.66
CA LYS A 119 -12.95 -14.53 -7.07
C LYS A 119 -13.60 -13.38 -7.83
N ASP A 120 -14.45 -12.59 -7.16
CA ASP A 120 -15.08 -11.41 -7.76
C ASP A 120 -14.09 -10.28 -8.01
N LYS A 121 -13.09 -10.10 -7.14
CA LYS A 121 -11.99 -9.16 -7.34
C LYS A 121 -11.26 -9.50 -8.64
N ILE A 122 -10.85 -10.76 -8.81
CA ILE A 122 -10.16 -11.22 -10.03
C ILE A 122 -11.01 -11.02 -11.28
N ARG A 123 -12.30 -11.35 -11.21
CA ARG A 123 -13.24 -11.14 -12.33
C ARG A 123 -13.35 -9.67 -12.72
N ILE A 124 -13.43 -8.76 -11.74
CA ILE A 124 -13.43 -7.31 -12.00
C ILE A 124 -12.11 -6.86 -12.63
N LEU A 125 -10.98 -7.31 -12.10
CA LEU A 125 -9.65 -6.95 -12.61
C LEU A 125 -9.45 -7.40 -14.07
N LYS A 126 -10.00 -8.55 -14.47
CA LYS A 126 -9.97 -9.04 -15.85
C LYS A 126 -10.78 -8.17 -16.81
N GLU A 127 -11.90 -7.61 -16.38
CA GLU A 127 -12.78 -6.79 -17.24
C GLU A 127 -12.41 -5.29 -17.25
N LEU A 128 -11.32 -4.87 -16.60
CA LEU A 128 -10.93 -3.46 -16.53
C LEU A 128 -10.63 -2.82 -17.88
N TYR A 129 -10.27 -3.60 -18.90
CA TYR A 129 -10.06 -3.08 -20.25
C TYR A 129 -11.31 -2.39 -20.80
N ARG A 130 -12.52 -2.79 -20.37
CA ARG A 130 -13.79 -2.16 -20.75
C ARG A 130 -13.94 -0.73 -20.22
N LEU A 131 -13.15 -0.35 -19.22
CA LEU A 131 -13.13 1.02 -18.68
C LEU A 131 -12.21 1.94 -19.47
N LYS A 132 -11.42 1.42 -20.43
CA LYS A 132 -10.58 2.25 -21.31
C LYS A 132 -11.44 3.24 -22.08
N GLY A 133 -11.00 4.49 -22.16
CA GLY A 133 -11.79 5.59 -22.74
C GLY A 133 -12.83 6.20 -21.80
N THR A 134 -13.10 5.58 -20.64
CA THR A 134 -13.93 6.20 -19.60
C THR A 134 -13.09 7.00 -18.62
N ASN A 135 -13.71 7.97 -17.92
CA ASN A 135 -13.06 8.74 -16.86
C ASN A 135 -13.06 8.01 -15.49
N THR A 136 -13.10 6.67 -15.50
CA THR A 136 -13.19 5.82 -14.31
C THR A 136 -12.04 4.82 -14.30
N PHE A 137 -11.31 4.80 -13.20
CA PHE A 137 -10.18 3.91 -12.99
C PHE A 137 -10.46 3.02 -11.78
N VAL A 138 -10.00 1.78 -11.87
CA VAL A 138 -10.06 0.81 -10.78
C VAL A 138 -8.65 0.31 -10.59
N ASN A 139 -8.14 0.46 -9.37
CA ASN A 139 -6.85 -0.06 -8.98
C ASN A 139 -7.05 -0.99 -7.78
N GLU A 140 -6.14 -1.94 -7.62
CA GLU A 140 -6.02 -2.68 -6.36
C GLU A 140 -5.51 -1.74 -5.25
N ASP A 141 -5.97 -1.98 -4.03
CA ASP A 141 -5.41 -1.35 -2.84
C ASP A 141 -4.22 -2.16 -2.36
N PHE A 142 -3.10 -1.48 -2.14
CA PHE A 142 -1.87 -2.10 -1.69
C PHE A 142 -1.39 -1.39 -0.43
N SER A 143 -0.63 -2.10 0.41
CA SER A 143 0.00 -1.50 1.57
C SER A 143 0.91 -0.34 1.16
N ARG A 144 1.23 0.56 2.09
CA ARG A 144 2.08 1.73 1.82
C ARG A 144 3.46 1.31 1.30
N GLU A 145 4.05 0.25 1.84
CA GLU A 145 5.31 -0.31 1.36
C GLU A 145 5.20 -0.82 -0.07
N THR A 146 4.19 -1.63 -0.38
CA THR A 146 3.98 -2.15 -1.74
C THR A 146 3.75 -1.00 -2.73
N VAL A 147 3.01 0.04 -2.36
CA VAL A 147 2.87 1.25 -3.19
C VAL A 147 4.22 1.94 -3.42
N ALA A 148 5.06 2.05 -2.38
CA ALA A 148 6.38 2.65 -2.50
C ALA A 148 7.31 1.83 -3.42
N ILE A 149 7.32 0.51 -3.29
CA ILE A 149 8.05 -0.41 -4.17
C ILE A 149 7.55 -0.25 -5.61
N ARG A 150 6.23 -0.33 -5.83
CA ARG A 150 5.63 -0.19 -7.16
C ARG A 150 5.98 1.13 -7.84
N LYS A 151 6.03 2.24 -7.10
CA LYS A 151 6.47 3.54 -7.66
C LYS A 151 7.87 3.47 -8.25
N LYS A 152 8.80 2.79 -7.58
CA LYS A 152 10.17 2.59 -8.09
C LYS A 152 10.16 1.71 -9.34
N LEU A 153 9.43 0.59 -9.28
CA LEU A 153 9.31 -0.34 -10.41
C LEU A 153 8.64 0.28 -11.64
N PHE A 154 7.75 1.26 -11.47
CA PHE A 154 7.12 1.95 -12.61
C PHE A 154 8.11 2.74 -13.45
N ALA A 155 9.15 3.33 -12.83
CA ALA A 155 10.20 4.02 -13.57
C ALA A 155 11.00 3.02 -14.40
N GLU A 156 11.45 1.95 -13.78
CA GLU A 156 12.21 0.88 -14.42
C GLU A 156 11.44 0.17 -15.55
N VAL A 157 10.17 -0.16 -15.32
CA VAL A 157 9.30 -0.77 -16.35
C VAL A 157 9.08 0.16 -17.53
N LYS A 158 9.06 1.48 -17.32
CA LYS A 158 8.93 2.45 -18.42
C LYS A 158 10.17 2.41 -19.30
N GLU A 159 11.37 2.35 -18.72
CA GLU A 159 12.63 2.25 -19.46
C GLU A 159 12.74 0.92 -20.22
N ARG A 160 12.48 -0.21 -19.56
CA ARG A 160 12.49 -1.53 -20.20
C ARG A 160 11.53 -1.61 -21.39
N ARG A 161 10.34 -1.02 -21.27
CA ARG A 161 9.37 -0.94 -22.37
C ARG A 161 9.84 -0.07 -23.53
N LEU A 162 10.57 1.02 -23.26
CA LEU A 162 11.19 1.84 -24.30
C LEU A 162 12.29 1.06 -25.04
N ASN A 163 13.00 0.18 -24.33
CA ASN A 163 13.99 -0.73 -24.89
C ASN A 163 13.38 -1.96 -25.61
N GLY A 164 12.06 -2.00 -25.79
CA GLY A 164 11.36 -3.09 -26.50
C GLY A 164 11.00 -4.31 -25.66
N GLU A 165 11.29 -4.31 -24.35
CA GLU A 165 10.92 -5.43 -23.48
C GLU A 165 9.43 -5.43 -23.14
N SER A 166 8.80 -6.61 -23.27
CA SER A 166 7.41 -6.82 -22.87
C SER A 166 7.31 -7.14 -21.37
N VAL A 167 7.38 -6.11 -20.52
CA VAL A 167 7.32 -6.25 -19.05
C VAL A 167 6.10 -5.60 -18.39
N THR A 168 5.65 -6.14 -17.27
CA THR A 168 4.56 -5.60 -16.43
C THR A 168 4.84 -5.77 -14.95
N ILE A 169 4.18 -4.98 -14.10
CA ILE A 169 4.30 -5.08 -12.64
C ILE A 169 3.16 -5.94 -12.10
N ARG A 170 3.48 -7.05 -11.45
CA ARG A 170 2.54 -7.88 -10.69
C ARG A 170 2.88 -7.76 -9.21
N TYR A 171 1.93 -7.28 -8.41
CA TYR A 171 2.13 -7.01 -6.99
C TYR A 171 3.37 -6.11 -6.72
N ASP A 172 4.47 -6.65 -6.24
CA ASP A 172 5.73 -5.96 -5.92
C ASP A 172 6.90 -6.36 -6.83
N LYS A 173 6.63 -7.00 -7.98
CA LYS A 173 7.66 -7.55 -8.88
C LYS A 173 7.40 -7.20 -10.34
N ILE A 174 8.47 -7.14 -11.13
CA ILE A 174 8.42 -7.06 -12.59
C ILE A 174 8.33 -8.48 -13.15
N VAL A 175 7.44 -8.67 -14.11
CA VAL A 175 7.18 -9.96 -14.76
C VAL A 175 7.17 -9.75 -16.28
N TYR A 176 7.82 -10.66 -17.00
CA TYR A 176 7.76 -10.72 -18.46
C TYR A 176 6.38 -11.19 -18.91
N ILE A 177 5.77 -10.44 -19.81
CA ILE A 177 4.57 -10.86 -20.51
C ILE A 177 5.04 -11.84 -21.58
N LYS A 178 4.65 -13.12 -21.48
CA LYS A 178 4.77 -14.05 -22.61
C LYS A 178 3.84 -13.55 -23.72
N THR A 179 4.37 -12.73 -24.61
CA THR A 179 3.72 -12.52 -25.90
C THR A 179 3.87 -13.86 -26.62
N SER A 180 2.76 -14.50 -26.99
CA SER A 180 2.78 -15.53 -28.02
C SER A 180 3.37 -14.84 -29.25
N PHE A 181 4.66 -14.99 -29.48
CA PHE A 181 5.25 -14.63 -30.76
C PHE A 181 4.49 -15.46 -31.79
N LYS A 182 3.56 -14.84 -32.53
CA LYS A 182 3.22 -15.36 -33.84
C LYS A 182 4.49 -15.19 -34.65
N SER A 183 5.23 -16.28 -34.82
CA SER A 183 6.32 -16.38 -35.79
C SER A 183 5.72 -16.17 -37.18
N ASN A 184 5.59 -14.92 -37.60
CA ASN A 184 5.49 -14.59 -39.01
C ASN A 184 6.93 -14.48 -39.52
N PHE A 185 7.58 -15.63 -39.69
CA PHE A 185 8.57 -15.79 -40.74
C PHE A 185 7.83 -16.46 -41.88
N ASN A 186 7.34 -15.66 -42.80
CA ASN A 186 6.99 -16.09 -44.14
C ASN A 186 7.76 -15.17 -45.10
N GLU A 187 8.50 -15.82 -46.00
CA GLU A 187 9.25 -15.35 -47.17
C GLU A 187 10.56 -14.58 -46.92
#